data_AF-A0A7W4E9M4-F1
#
_entry.id   AF-A0A7W4E9M4-F1
#
_cell.length_a   1.000
_cell.length_b   1.000
_cell.length_c   1.000
_cell.angle_alpha   90.00
_cell.angle_beta   90.00
_cell.angle_gamma   90.00
#
_symmetry.space_group_name_H-M   'P 1'
#
loop_
_entity.id
_entity.type
_entity.pdbx_description
1 polymer ?
#
loop_
_entity_poly.entity_id
_entity_poly.type
_entity_poly.pdbx_seq_one_letter_code
_entity_poly.pdbx_strand_id
1 'polypeptide(L)'
;MKKNIGTSMMALGIIFGIFFTQNPVRAEIIPSEQNPDFKSYQSYLDGAKSYCDSTDRYWGKNNAIRPIPQYPELKASAVNHQISRTQNLSNLSTEEKNRLASELDISRIGDFTGFKTLEVARIQYRSTMNSLFSCAIVNSRLRILKGLRETVESTLNGANSEITTQLNKEQTRLEREKDNLQCNNSDANQTAVMQEIVNSATRQYCHYRYYLSYLDTTLESDRAYVENVEQAIGTGSGTNIARDSEAWIKSYNNYATALETEIHRADSTLPRAIRTFMDMEKAYPAHLLLAIIYDDYIRLRNNLSTYMNASTQTYLKAYNAQDANKR
;
A
#
# COMPACT_ATOMS: atom_id res chain seq x y z
N MET A 1 18.88 6.27 -44.42
CA MET A 1 18.88 6.27 -42.93
C MET A 1 18.83 4.82 -42.43
N LYS A 2 19.98 4.18 -42.20
CA LYS A 2 20.07 2.88 -41.52
C LYS A 2 20.29 3.18 -40.03
N LYS A 3 19.23 3.12 -39.21
CA LYS A 3 19.36 3.22 -37.75
C LYS A 3 19.49 1.81 -37.17
N ASN A 4 20.55 1.62 -36.37
CA ASN A 4 20.96 0.38 -35.73
C ASN A 4 19.87 -0.18 -34.81
N ILE A 5 19.21 -1.25 -35.25
CA ILE A 5 18.31 -2.07 -34.42
C ILE A 5 19.13 -2.90 -33.41
N GLY A 6 20.37 -3.27 -33.77
CA GLY A 6 21.25 -4.11 -32.94
C GLY A 6 21.75 -3.49 -31.63
N THR A 7 22.00 -2.17 -31.61
CA THR A 7 22.45 -1.47 -30.38
C THR A 7 21.33 -1.31 -29.35
N SER A 8 20.06 -1.29 -29.77
CA SER A 8 18.92 -1.15 -28.87
C SER A 8 18.65 -2.44 -28.07
N MET A 9 18.81 -3.63 -28.70
CA MET A 9 18.65 -4.91 -28.01
C MET A 9 19.78 -5.20 -27.01
N MET A 10 21.02 -4.78 -27.31
CA MET A 10 22.15 -4.90 -26.37
C MET A 10 21.99 -3.97 -25.15
N ALA A 11 21.50 -2.74 -25.36
CA ALA A 11 21.23 -1.79 -24.29
C ALA A 11 20.14 -2.30 -23.31
N LEU A 12 19.07 -2.92 -23.86
CA LEU A 12 18.04 -3.58 -23.05
C LEU A 12 18.64 -4.71 -22.19
N GLY A 13 19.50 -5.56 -22.74
CA GLY A 13 20.14 -6.65 -21.99
C GLY A 13 20.99 -6.20 -20.79
N ILE A 14 21.66 -5.06 -20.90
CA ILE A 14 22.48 -4.48 -19.82
C ILE A 14 21.59 -3.86 -18.73
N ILE A 15 20.51 -3.17 -19.11
CA ILE A 15 19.50 -2.63 -18.18
C ILE A 15 18.86 -3.77 -17.37
N PHE A 16 18.52 -4.90 -18.02
CA PHE A 16 17.97 -6.08 -17.34
C PHE A 16 18.99 -6.80 -16.43
N GLY A 17 20.30 -6.61 -16.59
CA GLY A 17 21.30 -7.28 -15.73
C GLY A 17 21.53 -6.61 -14.37
N ILE A 18 21.36 -5.28 -14.30
CA ILE A 18 21.75 -4.47 -13.13
C ILE A 18 20.70 -4.50 -12.00
N PHE A 19 19.43 -4.73 -12.31
CA PHE A 19 18.33 -4.64 -11.32
C PHE A 19 17.99 -5.95 -10.57
N PHE A 20 18.60 -7.10 -10.92
CA PHE A 20 18.08 -8.42 -10.50
C PHE A 20 18.76 -9.07 -9.28
N THR A 21 19.77 -8.45 -8.66
CA THR A 21 20.51 -9.07 -7.55
C THR A 21 20.20 -8.45 -6.20
N GLN A 22 19.08 -8.84 -5.55
CA GLN A 22 18.88 -8.59 -4.11
C GLN A 22 18.22 -9.78 -3.40
N ASN A 23 18.85 -10.20 -2.29
CA ASN A 23 18.38 -11.24 -1.37
C ASN A 23 17.13 -10.76 -0.60
N PRO A 24 16.17 -11.65 -0.30
CA PRO A 24 14.94 -11.27 0.38
C PRO A 24 15.17 -10.95 1.86
N VAL A 25 14.76 -9.74 2.28
CA VAL A 25 14.59 -9.37 3.70
C VAL A 25 13.38 -10.14 4.23
N ARG A 26 13.57 -11.01 5.22
CA ARG A 26 12.46 -11.73 5.87
C ARG A 26 11.81 -10.82 6.91
N ALA A 27 10.48 -10.69 6.84
CA ALA A 27 9.69 -10.21 7.97
C ALA A 27 9.70 -11.28 9.08
N GLU A 28 10.04 -10.91 10.30
CA GLU A 28 9.93 -11.79 11.47
C GLU A 28 8.45 -11.95 11.81
N ILE A 29 7.97 -13.20 11.89
CA ILE A 29 6.67 -13.50 12.51
C ILE A 29 6.91 -13.34 14.00
N ILE A 30 6.24 -12.36 14.62
CA ILE A 30 6.40 -12.08 16.04
C ILE A 30 5.65 -13.18 16.81
N PRO A 31 6.35 -14.08 17.51
CA PRO A 31 5.68 -15.12 18.28
C PRO A 31 4.97 -14.46 19.46
N SER A 32 3.70 -14.80 19.67
CA SER A 32 2.94 -14.34 20.85
C SER A 32 3.36 -15.07 22.14
N GLU A 33 4.44 -15.85 22.12
CA GLU A 33 4.90 -16.69 23.25
C GLU A 33 5.63 -15.90 24.34
N GLN A 34 5.98 -14.64 24.10
CA GLN A 34 6.38 -13.70 25.16
C GLN A 34 5.19 -12.79 25.48
N ASN A 35 4.12 -13.37 26.04
CA ASN A 35 2.89 -12.66 26.41
C ASN A 35 3.06 -12.12 27.85
N PRO A 36 3.41 -10.83 28.08
CA PRO A 36 3.20 -10.24 29.39
C PRO A 36 1.70 -10.26 29.70
N ASP A 37 1.33 -10.25 30.98
CA ASP A 37 -0.06 -10.24 31.43
C ASP A 37 -0.77 -8.96 30.94
N PHE A 38 -1.36 -9.01 29.74
CA PHE A 38 -2.04 -7.88 29.08
C PHE A 38 -3.43 -7.60 29.66
N LYS A 39 -3.73 -7.99 30.89
CA LYS A 39 -5.00 -7.68 31.58
C LYS A 39 -5.28 -6.19 31.76
N SER A 40 -4.31 -5.32 31.49
CA SER A 40 -4.50 -3.87 31.54
C SER A 40 -3.97 -3.18 30.29
N TYR A 41 -4.59 -2.05 29.96
CA TYR A 41 -4.13 -1.19 28.86
C TYR A 41 -2.70 -0.69 29.09
N GLN A 42 -2.30 -0.45 30.35
CA GLN A 42 -0.93 -0.06 30.67
C GLN A 42 0.07 -1.20 30.40
N SER A 43 -0.28 -2.44 30.75
CA SER A 43 0.52 -3.63 30.44
C SER A 43 0.76 -3.74 28.92
N TYR A 44 -0.25 -3.43 28.11
CA TYR A 44 -0.11 -3.35 26.65
C TYR A 44 0.91 -2.29 26.23
N LEU A 45 0.77 -1.07 26.73
CA LEU A 45 1.67 0.04 26.38
C LEU A 45 3.12 -0.29 26.77
N ASP A 46 3.33 -0.85 27.96
CA ASP A 46 4.64 -1.21 28.47
C ASP A 46 5.25 -2.38 27.69
N GLY A 47 4.43 -3.39 27.34
CA GLY A 47 4.84 -4.49 26.49
C GLY A 47 5.24 -4.03 25.08
N ALA A 48 4.41 -3.21 24.44
CA ALA A 48 4.69 -2.68 23.11
C ALA A 48 5.95 -1.80 23.12
N LYS A 49 6.13 -0.96 24.15
CA LYS A 49 7.33 -0.13 24.31
C LYS A 49 8.59 -0.97 24.56
N SER A 50 8.51 -1.98 25.41
CA SER A 50 9.66 -2.81 25.76
C SER A 50 10.08 -3.75 24.62
N TYR A 51 9.15 -4.23 23.81
CA TYR A 51 9.44 -5.18 22.74
C TYR A 51 9.45 -4.54 21.34
N CYS A 52 8.37 -3.87 20.96
CA CYS A 52 8.23 -3.31 19.61
C CYS A 52 9.14 -2.12 19.36
N ASP A 53 9.40 -1.32 20.39
CA ASP A 53 10.27 -0.13 20.31
C ASP A 53 11.70 -0.38 20.82
N SER A 54 12.06 -1.63 21.15
CA SER A 54 13.42 -1.97 21.57
C SER A 54 14.43 -1.75 20.45
N THR A 55 15.54 -1.06 20.78
CA THR A 55 16.68 -0.87 19.88
C THR A 55 17.45 -2.16 19.59
N ASP A 56 17.20 -3.23 20.36
CA ASP A 56 17.81 -4.55 20.15
C ASP A 56 17.21 -5.25 18.93
N ARG A 57 15.99 -4.85 18.51
CA ARG A 57 15.34 -5.36 17.31
C ARG A 57 15.84 -4.62 16.07
N TYR A 58 16.00 -5.36 14.96
CA TYR A 58 16.49 -4.78 13.71
C TYR A 58 15.57 -3.67 13.16
N TRP A 59 14.27 -3.70 13.50
CA TRP A 59 13.30 -2.68 13.14
C TRP A 59 13.16 -1.53 14.14
N GLY A 60 13.70 -1.65 15.36
CA GLY A 60 13.53 -0.65 16.43
C GLY A 60 14.58 0.46 16.42
N LYS A 61 15.64 0.35 15.60
CA LYS A 61 16.76 1.31 15.57
C LYS A 61 16.44 2.65 14.91
N ASN A 62 15.38 2.73 14.10
CA ASN A 62 15.00 3.94 13.37
C ASN A 62 13.56 4.37 13.72
N ASN A 63 13.27 5.66 13.55
CA ASN A 63 11.90 6.15 13.62
C ASN A 63 11.07 5.52 12.50
N ALA A 64 9.83 5.15 12.81
CA ALA A 64 8.89 4.68 11.80
C ALA A 64 8.61 5.80 10.78
N ILE A 65 8.51 5.45 9.49
CA ILE A 65 8.23 6.41 8.41
C ILE A 65 6.90 7.14 8.68
N ARG A 66 5.93 6.41 9.22
CA ARG A 66 4.65 6.94 9.70
C ARG A 66 4.58 6.76 11.23
N PRO A 67 4.02 7.73 11.96
CA PRO A 67 3.78 7.57 13.40
C PRO A 67 3.02 6.28 13.71
N ILE A 68 3.38 5.63 14.81
CA ILE A 68 2.63 4.48 15.31
C ILE A 68 1.24 4.98 15.76
N PRO A 69 0.14 4.40 15.26
CA PRO A 69 -1.21 4.66 15.72
C PRO A 69 -1.32 4.43 17.22
N GLN A 70 -1.97 5.36 17.91
CA GLN A 70 -2.44 5.09 19.26
C GLN A 70 -3.77 4.35 19.15
N TYR A 71 -3.79 3.10 19.59
CA TYR A 71 -4.99 2.30 19.71
C TYR A 71 -5.76 2.66 20.98
N PRO A 72 -7.10 2.65 20.97
CA PRO A 72 -7.89 3.10 22.11
C PRO A 72 -7.89 2.06 23.23
N GLU A 73 -7.87 2.52 24.48
CA GLU A 73 -8.25 1.67 25.60
C GLU A 73 -9.68 1.12 25.38
N LEU A 74 -9.98 -0.05 25.94
CA LEU A 74 -11.31 -0.68 25.85
C LEU A 74 -12.33 0.08 26.72
N LYS A 75 -12.61 1.32 26.37
CA LYS A 75 -13.59 2.22 26.99
C LYS A 75 -14.37 2.91 25.89
N ALA A 76 -15.70 2.95 25.99
CA ALA A 76 -16.54 3.52 24.95
C ALA A 76 -16.17 4.97 24.60
N SER A 77 -15.84 5.80 25.60
CA SER A 77 -15.35 7.17 25.38
C SER A 77 -14.03 7.23 24.64
N ALA A 78 -13.08 6.33 24.94
CA ALA A 78 -11.79 6.26 24.26
C ALA A 78 -11.96 5.81 22.81
N VAL A 79 -12.81 4.81 22.55
CA VAL A 79 -13.10 4.33 21.19
C VAL A 79 -13.82 5.40 20.37
N ASN A 80 -14.86 6.04 20.92
CA ASN A 80 -15.57 7.13 20.24
C ASN A 80 -14.64 8.31 19.94
N HIS A 81 -13.74 8.66 20.86
CA HIS A 81 -12.73 9.69 20.60
C HIS A 81 -11.77 9.26 19.49
N GLN A 82 -11.38 7.99 19.46
CA GLN A 82 -10.48 7.44 18.45
C GLN A 82 -11.10 7.39 17.05
N ILE A 83 -12.41 7.19 16.94
CA ILE A 83 -13.17 7.31 15.69
C ILE A 83 -12.94 8.71 15.09
N SER A 84 -13.25 9.76 15.86
CA SER A 84 -13.08 11.15 15.40
C SER A 84 -11.61 11.48 15.10
N ARG A 85 -10.67 10.98 15.91
CA ARG A 85 -9.24 11.20 15.66
C ARG A 85 -8.78 10.54 14.37
N THR A 86 -9.24 9.32 14.08
CA THR A 86 -8.85 8.56 12.89
C THR A 86 -9.43 9.18 11.62
N GLN A 87 -10.67 9.68 11.66
CA GLN A 87 -11.27 10.44 10.55
C GLN A 87 -10.47 11.71 10.19
N ASN A 88 -9.82 12.32 11.19
CA ASN A 88 -9.09 13.58 11.05
C ASN A 88 -7.57 13.40 10.96
N LEU A 89 -7.09 12.22 10.56
CA LEU A 89 -5.67 12.00 10.34
C LEU A 89 -5.11 12.98 9.29
N SER A 90 -4.00 13.63 9.64
CA SER A 90 -3.23 14.47 8.72
C SER A 90 -2.42 13.60 7.75
N ASN A 91 -1.99 14.19 6.63
CA ASN A 91 -1.12 13.54 5.64
C ASN A 91 -1.76 12.31 4.95
N LEU A 92 -3.06 12.40 4.66
CA LEU A 92 -3.83 11.42 3.88
C LEU A 92 -4.43 12.08 2.65
N SER A 93 -4.57 11.30 1.57
CA SER A 93 -5.25 11.75 0.36
C SER A 93 -6.72 12.09 0.63
N THR A 94 -7.31 12.95 -0.20
CA THR A 94 -8.74 13.28 -0.11
C THR A 94 -9.63 12.03 -0.23
N GLU A 95 -9.26 11.10 -1.11
CA GLU A 95 -9.96 9.83 -1.27
C GLU A 95 -9.94 9.01 0.02
N GLU A 96 -8.77 8.87 0.65
CA GLU A 96 -8.64 8.14 1.90
C GLU A 96 -9.40 8.81 3.04
N LYS A 97 -9.41 10.14 3.11
CA LYS A 97 -10.22 10.89 4.08
C LYS A 97 -11.72 10.63 3.89
N ASN A 98 -12.20 10.63 2.65
CA ASN A 98 -13.59 10.33 2.35
C ASN A 98 -13.96 8.88 2.71
N ARG A 99 -13.06 7.94 2.40
CA ARG A 99 -13.21 6.53 2.80
C ARG A 99 -13.30 6.39 4.32
N LEU A 100 -12.40 7.03 5.06
CA LEU A 100 -12.41 7.01 6.53
C LEU A 100 -13.65 7.68 7.11
N ALA A 101 -14.10 8.80 6.55
CA ALA A 101 -15.34 9.45 6.97
C ALA A 101 -16.55 8.51 6.83
N SER A 102 -16.63 7.76 5.73
CA SER A 102 -17.69 6.76 5.52
C SER A 102 -17.51 5.52 6.41
N GLU A 103 -16.29 5.04 6.59
CA GLU A 103 -16.05 3.80 7.33
C GLU A 103 -16.13 3.95 8.85
N LEU A 104 -15.82 5.14 9.34
CA LEU A 104 -15.82 5.48 10.76
C LEU A 104 -17.00 6.37 11.12
N ASP A 105 -18.04 6.40 10.29
CA ASP A 105 -19.29 7.06 10.68
C ASP A 105 -19.81 6.45 12.00
N ILE A 106 -20.12 7.32 12.98
CA ILE A 106 -20.47 6.89 14.33
C ILE A 106 -21.73 6.02 14.33
N SER A 107 -22.71 6.32 13.47
CA SER A 107 -23.93 5.49 13.36
C SER A 107 -23.61 4.12 12.76
N ARG A 108 -22.78 4.09 11.71
CA ARG A 108 -22.31 2.83 11.09
C ARG A 108 -21.56 1.95 12.08
N ILE A 109 -20.66 2.53 12.87
CA ILE A 109 -19.92 1.79 13.90
C ILE A 109 -20.86 1.37 15.04
N GLY A 110 -21.85 2.20 15.40
CA GLY A 110 -22.88 1.87 16.37
C GLY A 110 -23.73 0.65 15.96
N ASP A 111 -24.07 0.56 14.69
CA ASP A 111 -24.88 -0.53 14.11
C ASP A 111 -24.06 -1.78 13.75
N PHE A 112 -22.72 -1.71 13.87
CA PHE A 112 -21.86 -2.85 13.58
C PHE A 112 -22.07 -3.97 14.59
N THR A 113 -22.44 -5.15 14.09
CA THR A 113 -22.80 -6.34 14.90
C THR A 113 -21.60 -7.19 15.32
N GLY A 114 -20.39 -6.85 14.82
CA GLY A 114 -19.14 -7.49 15.23
C GLY A 114 -18.48 -6.75 16.41
N PHE A 115 -17.20 -7.04 16.62
CA PHE A 115 -16.40 -6.37 17.65
C PHE A 115 -16.02 -4.95 17.19
N LYS A 116 -16.75 -3.93 17.65
CA LYS A 116 -16.63 -2.52 17.21
C LYS A 116 -15.28 -1.93 17.58
N THR A 117 -14.78 -2.17 18.81
CA THR A 117 -13.44 -1.71 19.20
C THR A 117 -12.36 -2.25 18.26
N LEU A 118 -12.45 -3.55 17.93
CA LEU A 118 -11.55 -4.19 16.97
C LEU A 118 -11.68 -3.56 15.58
N GLU A 119 -12.89 -3.31 15.09
CA GLU A 119 -13.12 -2.74 13.76
C GLU A 119 -12.52 -1.32 13.63
N VAL A 120 -12.67 -0.46 14.65
CA VAL A 120 -12.05 0.86 14.67
C VAL A 120 -10.52 0.76 14.60
N ALA A 121 -9.92 -0.09 15.45
CA ALA A 121 -8.48 -0.31 15.46
C ALA A 121 -7.96 -0.90 14.14
N ARG A 122 -8.74 -1.82 13.53
CA ARG A 122 -8.45 -2.43 12.24
C ARG A 122 -8.47 -1.41 11.11
N ILE A 123 -9.49 -0.54 11.04
CA ILE A 123 -9.58 0.52 10.04
C ILE A 123 -8.37 1.46 10.16
N GLN A 124 -8.01 1.86 11.38
CA GLN A 124 -6.86 2.72 11.64
C GLN A 124 -5.53 2.06 11.22
N TYR A 125 -5.34 0.78 11.57
CA TYR A 125 -4.16 0.01 11.17
C TYR A 125 -4.06 -0.10 9.65
N ARG A 126 -5.15 -0.48 8.97
CA ARG A 126 -5.19 -0.61 7.51
C ARG A 126 -4.91 0.70 6.80
N SER A 127 -5.50 1.81 7.26
CA SER A 127 -5.24 3.14 6.70
C SER A 127 -3.76 3.52 6.79
N THR A 128 -3.16 3.29 7.96
CA THR A 128 -1.73 3.56 8.20
C THR A 128 -0.84 2.72 7.30
N MET A 129 -1.11 1.41 7.19
CA MET A 129 -0.37 0.48 6.34
C MET A 129 -0.53 0.79 4.85
N ASN A 130 -1.74 1.12 4.40
CA ASN A 130 -2.00 1.52 3.02
C ASN A 130 -1.25 2.81 2.68
N SER A 131 -1.30 3.83 3.55
CA SER A 131 -0.55 5.07 3.36
C SER A 131 0.96 4.82 3.29
N LEU A 132 1.50 3.94 4.15
CA LEU A 132 2.90 3.54 4.13
C LEU A 132 3.28 2.88 2.78
N PHE A 133 2.54 1.86 2.36
CA PHE A 133 2.85 1.11 1.13
C PHE A 133 2.58 1.92 -0.14
N SER A 134 1.50 2.70 -0.21
CA SER A 134 1.22 3.55 -1.39
C SER A 134 2.34 4.58 -1.62
N CYS A 135 2.82 5.23 -0.56
CA CYS A 135 3.96 6.14 -0.68
C CYS A 135 5.25 5.42 -1.05
N ALA A 136 5.51 4.25 -0.47
CA ALA A 136 6.65 3.42 -0.82
C ALA A 136 6.66 3.03 -2.31
N ILE A 137 5.50 2.63 -2.84
CA ILE A 137 5.34 2.24 -4.25
C ILE A 137 5.65 3.42 -5.17
N VAL A 138 5.04 4.58 -4.93
CA VAL A 138 5.24 5.75 -5.80
C VAL A 138 6.68 6.25 -5.73
N ASN A 139 7.27 6.35 -4.54
CA ASN A 139 8.67 6.76 -4.38
C ASN A 139 9.63 5.77 -5.06
N SER A 140 9.39 4.46 -4.95
CA SER A 140 10.20 3.45 -5.62
C SER A 140 10.12 3.57 -7.15
N ARG A 141 8.90 3.74 -7.69
CA ARG A 141 8.71 3.93 -9.14
C ARG A 141 9.41 5.17 -9.66
N LEU A 142 9.32 6.31 -8.95
CA LEU A 142 10.03 7.54 -9.30
C LEU A 142 11.55 7.34 -9.33
N ARG A 143 12.10 6.63 -8.35
CA ARG A 143 13.53 6.29 -8.31
C ARG A 143 13.94 5.40 -9.47
N ILE A 144 13.17 4.34 -9.76
CA ILE A 144 13.43 3.44 -10.89
C ILE A 144 13.40 4.22 -12.21
N LEU A 145 12.40 5.10 -12.39
CA LEU A 145 12.29 5.97 -13.56
C LEU A 145 13.51 6.86 -13.74
N LYS A 146 13.99 7.48 -12.66
CA LYS A 146 15.20 8.31 -12.70
C LYS A 146 16.41 7.50 -13.18
N GLY A 147 16.67 6.34 -12.59
CA GLY A 147 17.79 5.48 -13.01
C GLY A 147 17.65 4.96 -14.44
N LEU A 148 16.42 4.64 -14.86
CA LEU A 148 16.14 4.22 -16.23
C LEU A 148 16.41 5.35 -17.23
N ARG A 149 15.98 6.57 -16.93
CA ARG A 149 16.22 7.75 -17.76
C ARG A 149 17.71 8.02 -17.91
N GLU A 150 18.46 8.03 -16.82
CA GLU A 150 19.92 8.22 -16.82
C GLU A 150 20.63 7.16 -17.70
N THR A 151 20.14 5.92 -17.67
CA THR A 151 20.69 4.83 -18.50
C THR A 151 20.33 5.00 -19.98
N VAL A 152 19.09 5.40 -20.28
CA VAL A 152 18.62 5.66 -21.66
C VAL A 152 19.38 6.83 -22.28
N GLU A 153 19.55 7.93 -21.55
CA GLU A 153 20.25 9.14 -22.01
C GLU A 153 21.73 8.85 -22.31
N SER A 154 22.40 8.12 -21.41
CA SER A 154 23.82 7.75 -21.56
C SER A 154 24.06 6.71 -22.65
N THR A 155 23.15 5.75 -22.85
CA THR A 155 23.36 4.63 -23.78
C THR A 155 22.92 4.95 -25.22
N LEU A 156 21.89 5.79 -25.40
CA LEU A 156 21.30 6.07 -26.72
C LEU A 156 21.73 7.40 -27.33
N ASN A 157 22.61 8.19 -26.69
CA ASN A 157 22.95 9.57 -27.10
C ASN A 157 21.71 10.40 -27.42
N GLY A 158 20.63 10.14 -26.68
CA GLY A 158 19.25 10.42 -27.10
C GLY A 158 18.47 11.15 -26.04
N ALA A 159 18.97 12.29 -25.56
CA ALA A 159 18.24 13.17 -24.64
C ALA A 159 16.83 13.56 -25.16
N ASN A 160 16.65 13.56 -26.49
CA ASN A 160 15.38 13.88 -27.16
C ASN A 160 14.68 12.66 -27.79
N SER A 161 14.91 11.45 -27.28
CA SER A 161 14.20 10.27 -27.79
C SER A 161 12.72 10.28 -27.36
N GLU A 162 11.83 9.65 -28.16
CA GLU A 162 10.42 9.46 -27.77
C GLU A 162 10.32 8.69 -26.45
N ILE A 163 11.22 7.72 -26.23
CA ILE A 163 11.35 6.99 -24.96
C ILE A 163 11.57 7.96 -23.80
N THR A 164 12.53 8.89 -23.92
CA THR A 164 12.80 9.91 -22.89
C THR A 164 11.56 10.79 -22.64
N THR A 165 10.81 11.13 -23.69
CA THR A 165 9.56 11.90 -23.57
C THR A 165 8.49 11.13 -22.80
N GLN A 166 8.32 9.84 -23.08
CA GLN A 166 7.36 8.98 -22.37
C GLN A 166 7.77 8.74 -20.91
N LEU A 167 9.06 8.55 -20.65
CA LEU A 167 9.59 8.45 -19.28
C LEU A 167 9.33 9.74 -18.48
N ASN A 168 9.52 10.91 -19.08
CA ASN A 168 9.21 12.19 -18.44
C ASN A 168 7.70 12.36 -18.14
N LYS A 169 6.82 11.94 -19.06
CA LYS A 169 5.36 11.95 -18.81
C LYS A 169 4.98 11.07 -17.63
N GLU A 170 5.56 9.87 -17.55
CA GLU A 170 5.31 8.95 -16.44
C GLU A 170 5.87 9.50 -15.12
N GLN A 171 7.04 10.13 -15.14
CA GLN A 171 7.59 10.84 -13.97
C GLN A 171 6.62 11.92 -13.48
N THR A 172 6.14 12.81 -14.34
CA THR A 172 5.17 13.85 -13.96
C THR A 172 3.84 13.27 -13.48
N ARG A 173 3.42 12.11 -14.00
CA ARG A 173 2.23 11.41 -13.49
C ARG A 173 2.44 10.93 -12.06
N LEU A 174 3.57 10.29 -11.78
CA LEU A 174 3.89 9.77 -10.45
C LEU A 174 4.22 10.86 -9.43
N GLU A 175 4.82 11.99 -9.85
CA GLU A 175 5.01 13.16 -8.98
C GLU A 175 3.67 13.71 -8.50
N ARG A 176 2.68 13.86 -9.40
CA ARG A 176 1.31 14.23 -9.02
C ARG A 176 0.67 13.19 -8.09
N GLU A 177 0.88 11.90 -8.36
CA GLU A 177 0.38 10.83 -7.51
C GLU A 177 1.00 10.88 -6.10
N LYS A 178 2.30 11.16 -6.00
CA LYS A 178 3.03 11.34 -4.74
C LYS A 178 2.44 12.50 -3.93
N ASP A 179 2.19 13.64 -4.58
CA ASP A 179 1.64 14.83 -3.95
C ASP A 179 0.19 14.60 -3.48
N ASN A 180 -0.62 13.92 -4.29
CA ASN A 180 -1.99 13.53 -3.94
C ASN A 180 -2.04 12.59 -2.73
N LEU A 181 -1.06 11.70 -2.61
CA LEU A 181 -0.91 10.79 -1.46
C LEU A 181 -0.27 11.45 -0.24
N GLN A 182 0.18 12.72 -0.36
CA GLN A 182 0.84 13.45 0.71
C GLN A 182 2.04 12.68 1.30
N CYS A 183 2.87 12.14 0.41
CA CYS A 183 4.07 11.40 0.80
C CYS A 183 5.22 12.34 1.17
N ASN A 184 5.93 12.02 2.23
CA ASN A 184 7.18 12.72 2.56
C ASN A 184 8.26 12.36 1.54
N ASN A 185 9.09 13.34 1.17
CA ASN A 185 10.25 13.11 0.31
C ASN A 185 11.31 12.32 1.08
N SER A 186 11.71 11.15 0.58
CA SER A 186 12.96 10.52 1.00
C SER A 186 13.88 10.38 -0.22
N ASP A 187 14.98 11.13 -0.23
CA ASP A 187 16.02 11.00 -1.26
C ASP A 187 16.99 9.83 -0.98
N ALA A 188 16.55 8.82 -0.22
CA ALA A 188 17.39 7.72 0.25
C ALA A 188 17.66 6.65 -0.83
N ASN A 189 18.83 6.01 -0.73
CA ASN A 189 19.27 4.92 -1.62
C ASN A 189 18.35 3.67 -1.55
N GLN A 190 18.34 2.85 -2.61
CA GLN A 190 17.38 1.74 -2.79
C GLN A 190 17.31 0.75 -1.64
N THR A 191 18.45 0.24 -1.18
CA THR A 191 18.51 -0.74 -0.09
C THR A 191 18.07 -0.13 1.25
N ALA A 192 18.29 1.17 1.45
CA ALA A 192 17.86 1.89 2.65
C ALA A 192 16.33 2.03 2.68
N VAL A 193 15.71 2.41 1.55
CA VAL A 193 14.25 2.58 1.45
C VAL A 193 13.51 1.26 1.71
N MET A 194 13.95 0.14 1.11
CA MET A 194 13.33 -1.17 1.36
C MET A 194 13.42 -1.55 2.83
N GLN A 195 14.60 -1.38 3.45
CA GLN A 195 14.79 -1.68 4.86
C GLN A 195 13.94 -0.78 5.76
N GLU A 196 13.82 0.51 5.45
CA GLU A 196 12.98 1.45 6.19
C GLU A 196 11.49 1.10 6.11
N ILE A 197 10.99 0.70 4.94
CA ILE A 197 9.60 0.26 4.77
C ILE A 197 9.34 -1.01 5.56
N VAL A 198 10.21 -2.02 5.42
CA VAL A 198 10.07 -3.28 6.16
C VAL A 198 10.13 -3.03 7.66
N ASN A 199 11.07 -2.21 8.13
CA ASN A 199 11.19 -1.86 9.54
C ASN A 199 9.94 -1.12 10.04
N SER A 200 9.49 -0.09 9.32
CA SER A 200 8.29 0.68 9.68
C SER A 200 7.05 -0.21 9.70
N ALA A 201 6.85 -1.04 8.67
CA ALA A 201 5.70 -1.95 8.56
C ALA A 201 5.70 -3.02 9.65
N THR A 202 6.88 -3.58 9.97
CA THR A 202 7.04 -4.58 11.04
C THR A 202 6.75 -3.97 12.40
N ARG A 203 7.24 -2.75 12.66
CA ARG A 203 6.96 -2.03 13.91
C ARG A 203 5.47 -1.69 14.07
N GLN A 204 4.83 -1.22 13.01
CA GLN A 204 3.38 -0.96 12.97
C GLN A 204 2.57 -2.22 13.28
N TYR A 205 2.92 -3.34 12.65
CA TYR A 205 2.30 -4.63 12.91
C TYR A 205 2.55 -5.13 14.34
N CYS A 206 3.75 -4.93 14.90
CA CYS A 206 4.07 -5.32 16.28
C CYS A 206 3.12 -4.64 17.28
N HIS A 207 2.99 -3.31 17.19
CA HIS A 207 2.07 -2.55 18.05
C HIS A 207 0.62 -3.02 17.88
N TYR A 208 0.19 -3.25 16.64
CA TYR A 208 -1.15 -3.77 16.37
C TYR A 208 -1.36 -5.16 16.97
N ARG A 209 -0.41 -6.08 16.83
CA ARG A 209 -0.51 -7.45 17.37
C ARG A 209 -0.52 -7.49 18.89
N TYR A 210 0.23 -6.61 19.54
CA TYR A 210 0.19 -6.40 20.99
C TYR A 210 -1.19 -5.88 21.42
N TYR A 211 -1.76 -4.93 20.67
CA TYR A 211 -3.11 -4.45 20.92
C TYR A 211 -4.18 -5.53 20.75
N LEU A 212 -4.08 -6.37 19.72
CA LEU A 212 -4.98 -7.53 19.55
C LEU A 212 -4.88 -8.51 20.73
N SER A 213 -3.68 -8.73 21.27
CA SER A 213 -3.46 -9.61 22.43
C SER A 213 -4.06 -9.02 23.72
N TYR A 214 -4.05 -7.68 23.86
CA TYR A 214 -4.76 -6.98 24.93
C TYR A 214 -6.27 -7.17 24.83
N LEU A 215 -6.85 -7.02 23.63
CA LEU A 215 -8.28 -7.27 23.43
C LEU A 215 -8.65 -8.72 23.73
N ASP A 216 -7.80 -9.67 23.33
CA ASP A 216 -8.00 -11.10 23.55
C ASP A 216 -8.02 -11.44 25.05
N THR A 217 -6.97 -11.02 25.76
CA THR A 217 -6.81 -11.25 27.20
C THR A 217 -7.94 -10.57 28.00
N THR A 218 -8.37 -9.39 27.58
CA THR A 218 -9.47 -8.66 28.23
C THR A 218 -10.82 -9.35 27.98
N LEU A 219 -11.06 -9.83 26.75
CA LEU A 219 -12.25 -10.59 26.38
C LEU A 219 -12.35 -11.90 27.17
N GLU A 220 -11.23 -12.60 27.37
CA GLU A 220 -11.20 -13.83 28.16
C GLU A 220 -11.44 -13.58 29.65
N SER A 221 -10.88 -12.49 30.20
CA SER A 221 -10.90 -12.20 31.64
C SER A 221 -12.19 -11.54 32.14
N ASP A 222 -12.76 -10.58 31.42
CA ASP A 222 -13.98 -9.86 31.83
C ASP A 222 -14.94 -9.60 30.66
N ARG A 223 -15.62 -10.66 30.24
CA ARG A 223 -16.61 -10.65 29.15
C ARG A 223 -17.75 -9.66 29.39
N ALA A 224 -18.21 -9.55 30.63
CA ALA A 224 -19.33 -8.68 30.98
C ALA A 224 -18.95 -7.20 30.80
N TYR A 225 -17.72 -6.85 31.15
CA TYR A 225 -17.17 -5.54 30.88
C TYR A 225 -17.08 -5.25 29.38
N VAL A 226 -16.52 -6.17 28.58
CA VAL A 226 -16.37 -5.97 27.12
C VAL A 226 -17.73 -5.73 26.47
N GLU A 227 -18.73 -6.55 26.76
CA GLU A 227 -20.08 -6.40 26.22
C GLU A 227 -20.69 -5.02 26.56
N ASN A 228 -20.55 -4.58 27.82
CA ASN A 228 -21.06 -3.27 28.24
C ASN A 228 -20.37 -2.12 27.50
N VAL A 229 -19.06 -2.24 27.25
CA VAL A 229 -18.31 -1.25 26.47
C VAL A 229 -18.78 -1.23 25.02
N GLU A 230 -18.91 -2.40 24.39
CA GLU A 230 -19.30 -2.55 22.99
C GLU A 230 -20.72 -2.03 22.70
N GLN A 231 -21.65 -2.23 23.63
CA GLN A 231 -23.00 -1.69 23.53
C GLN A 231 -23.04 -0.16 23.66
N ALA A 232 -22.11 0.42 24.41
CA ALA A 232 -21.99 1.88 24.60
C ALA A 232 -21.26 2.59 23.46
N ILE A 233 -20.61 1.87 22.53
CA ILE A 233 -19.97 2.46 21.36
C ILE A 233 -21.01 2.82 20.31
N GLY A 234 -20.97 4.07 19.84
CA GLY A 234 -21.93 4.61 18.87
C GLY A 234 -23.30 4.98 19.45
N THR A 235 -23.56 4.71 20.74
CA THR A 235 -24.79 5.09 21.44
C THR A 235 -24.49 6.22 22.43
N GLY A 236 -25.27 7.30 22.39
CA GLY A 236 -25.06 8.49 23.23
C GLY A 236 -25.39 8.31 24.73
N SER A 237 -25.92 7.15 25.13
CA SER A 237 -26.25 6.82 26.52
C SER A 237 -26.49 5.32 26.68
N GLY A 238 -25.98 4.77 27.78
CA GLY A 238 -26.04 3.33 28.08
C GLY A 238 -27.47 2.82 28.22
N THR A 239 -27.86 1.96 27.29
CA THR A 239 -29.05 1.12 27.44
C THR A 239 -28.73 0.00 28.43
N ASN A 240 -29.50 -0.10 29.52
CA ASN A 240 -29.49 -1.30 30.35
C ASN A 240 -30.16 -2.42 29.55
N ILE A 241 -29.41 -3.46 29.20
CA ILE A 241 -29.91 -4.57 28.40
C ILE A 241 -30.17 -5.78 29.29
N ALA A 242 -31.38 -6.33 29.17
CA ALA A 242 -31.76 -7.60 29.77
C ALA A 242 -30.91 -8.72 29.14
N ARG A 243 -30.12 -9.39 29.97
CA ARG A 243 -29.24 -10.48 29.56
C ARG A 243 -30.02 -11.77 29.43
N ASP A 244 -30.42 -12.14 28.23
CA ASP A 244 -30.66 -13.55 27.95
C ASP A 244 -29.29 -14.25 27.78
N SER A 245 -29.20 -15.51 28.21
CA SER A 245 -27.93 -16.25 28.19
C SER A 245 -27.47 -16.67 26.79
N GLU A 246 -28.38 -16.71 25.81
CA GLU A 246 -28.11 -17.23 24.46
C GLU A 246 -27.51 -16.16 23.54
N ALA A 247 -28.07 -14.94 23.57
CA ALA A 247 -27.53 -13.74 22.94
C ALA A 247 -26.14 -13.40 23.49
N TRP A 248 -25.91 -13.62 24.79
CA TRP A 248 -24.62 -13.40 25.43
C TRP A 248 -23.53 -14.39 24.95
N ILE A 249 -23.88 -15.67 24.78
CA ILE A 249 -22.95 -16.66 24.20
C ILE A 249 -22.65 -16.32 22.73
N LYS A 250 -23.67 -15.88 21.98
CA LYS A 250 -23.53 -15.51 20.57
C LYS A 250 -22.62 -14.30 20.37
N SER A 251 -22.75 -13.25 21.18
CA SER A 251 -21.87 -12.06 21.08
C SER A 251 -20.41 -12.40 21.38
N TYR A 252 -20.17 -13.18 22.44
CA TYR A 252 -18.82 -13.67 22.77
C TYR A 252 -18.18 -14.44 21.62
N ASN A 253 -18.89 -15.43 21.06
CA ASN A 253 -18.36 -16.21 19.94
C ASN A 253 -18.08 -15.35 18.71
N ASN A 254 -18.92 -14.34 18.44
CA ASN A 254 -18.68 -13.38 17.36
C ASN A 254 -17.41 -12.56 17.60
N TYR A 255 -17.19 -12.07 18.84
CA TYR A 255 -16.00 -11.29 19.17
C TYR A 255 -14.72 -12.12 19.11
N ALA A 256 -14.73 -13.31 19.69
CA ALA A 256 -13.59 -14.24 19.65
C ALA A 256 -13.24 -14.61 18.20
N THR A 257 -14.24 -14.99 17.40
CA THR A 257 -14.05 -15.34 15.97
C THR A 257 -13.52 -14.15 15.17
N ALA A 258 -14.04 -12.94 15.41
CA ALA A 258 -13.57 -11.74 14.74
C ALA A 258 -12.11 -11.44 15.07
N LEU A 259 -11.71 -11.61 16.33
CA LEU A 259 -10.36 -11.37 16.78
C LEU A 259 -9.37 -12.39 16.22
N GLU A 260 -9.70 -13.69 16.31
CA GLU A 260 -8.89 -14.77 15.73
C GLU A 260 -8.71 -14.59 14.22
N THR A 261 -9.81 -14.26 13.52
CA THR A 261 -9.77 -13.99 12.08
C THR A 261 -8.88 -12.80 11.75
N GLU A 262 -8.93 -11.72 12.54
CA GLU A 262 -8.12 -10.54 12.31
C GLU A 262 -6.64 -10.78 12.63
N ILE A 263 -6.33 -11.55 13.67
CA ILE A 263 -4.96 -12.01 13.98
C ILE A 263 -4.40 -12.79 12.77
N HIS A 264 -5.10 -13.82 12.31
CA HIS A 264 -4.65 -14.61 11.16
C HIS A 264 -4.52 -13.77 9.88
N ARG A 265 -5.43 -12.82 9.67
CA ARG A 265 -5.34 -11.88 8.54
C ARG A 265 -4.09 -11.02 8.66
N ALA A 266 -3.83 -10.41 9.81
CA ALA A 266 -2.68 -9.54 10.02
C ALA A 266 -1.36 -10.31 9.82
N ASP A 267 -1.27 -11.51 10.41
CA ASP A 267 -0.10 -12.40 10.34
C ASP A 267 0.21 -12.83 8.89
N SER A 268 -0.83 -13.07 8.08
CA SER A 268 -0.66 -13.48 6.69
C SER A 268 -0.47 -12.31 5.71
N THR A 269 -1.02 -11.13 6.03
CA THR A 269 -1.05 -9.98 5.10
C THR A 269 0.30 -9.28 5.01
N LEU A 270 0.95 -8.99 6.13
CA LEU A 270 2.21 -8.22 6.13
C LEU A 270 3.32 -8.91 5.31
N PRO A 271 3.63 -10.21 5.51
CA PRO A 271 4.66 -10.88 4.72
C PRO A 271 4.34 -10.91 3.22
N ARG A 272 3.05 -11.07 2.87
CA ARG A 272 2.60 -11.02 1.47
C ARG A 272 2.79 -9.62 0.88
N ALA A 273 2.41 -8.57 1.60
CA ALA A 273 2.57 -7.19 1.15
C ALA A 273 4.04 -6.84 0.90
N ILE A 274 4.95 -7.24 1.80
CA ILE A 274 6.39 -7.04 1.63
C ILE A 274 6.89 -7.78 0.38
N ARG A 275 6.53 -9.06 0.21
CA ARG A 275 6.93 -9.84 -0.98
C ARG A 275 6.40 -9.22 -2.27
N THR A 276 5.12 -8.84 -2.31
CA THR A 276 4.51 -8.20 -3.49
C THR A 276 5.17 -6.86 -3.80
N PHE A 277 5.54 -6.07 -2.78
CA PHE A 277 6.31 -4.84 -2.98
C PHE A 277 7.69 -5.12 -3.61
N MET A 278 8.41 -6.14 -3.11
CA MET A 278 9.68 -6.57 -3.70
C MET A 278 9.54 -7.05 -5.15
N ASP A 279 8.52 -7.84 -5.44
CA ASP A 279 8.25 -8.33 -6.79
C ASP A 279 7.92 -7.18 -7.75
N MET A 280 7.14 -6.19 -7.27
CA MET A 280 6.86 -4.96 -7.99
C MET A 280 8.14 -4.19 -8.32
N GLU A 281 9.04 -3.98 -7.35
CA GLU A 281 10.29 -3.26 -7.60
C GLU A 281 11.15 -3.94 -8.68
N LYS A 282 11.18 -5.28 -8.70
CA LYS A 282 11.94 -6.06 -9.68
C LYS A 282 11.32 -6.01 -11.08
N ALA A 283 9.99 -6.10 -11.16
CA ALA A 283 9.28 -6.21 -12.43
C ALA A 283 8.97 -4.84 -13.07
N TYR A 284 8.89 -3.77 -12.28
CA TYR A 284 8.46 -2.45 -12.75
C TYR A 284 9.32 -1.88 -13.90
N PRO A 285 10.67 -1.92 -13.88
CA PRO A 285 11.48 -1.39 -14.99
C PRO A 285 11.15 -2.09 -16.32
N ALA A 286 10.99 -3.42 -16.28
CA ALA A 286 10.66 -4.23 -17.44
C ALA A 286 9.26 -3.90 -17.98
N HIS A 287 8.26 -3.83 -17.09
CA HIS A 287 6.89 -3.49 -17.46
C HIS A 287 6.79 -2.11 -18.09
N LEU A 288 7.47 -1.12 -17.51
CA LEU A 288 7.48 0.24 -18.04
C LEU A 288 8.08 0.30 -19.45
N LEU A 289 9.24 -0.33 -19.66
CA LEU A 289 9.88 -0.36 -20.97
C LEU A 289 9.02 -1.08 -22.02
N LEU A 290 8.44 -2.23 -21.66
CA LEU A 290 7.56 -2.98 -22.56
C LEU A 290 6.33 -2.16 -22.97
N ALA A 291 5.72 -1.43 -22.02
CA ALA A 291 4.59 -0.56 -22.32
C ALA A 291 4.97 0.55 -23.32
N ILE A 292 6.12 1.19 -23.11
CA ILE A 292 6.63 2.24 -24.03
C ILE A 292 6.90 1.66 -25.43
N ILE A 293 7.57 0.51 -25.53
CA ILE A 293 7.89 -0.13 -26.81
C ILE A 293 6.60 -0.55 -27.55
N TYR A 294 5.62 -1.08 -26.82
CA TYR A 294 4.35 -1.50 -27.38
C TYR A 294 3.56 -0.33 -27.98
N ASP A 295 3.49 0.79 -27.28
CA ASP A 295 2.84 2.02 -27.77
C ASP A 295 3.53 2.55 -29.04
N ASP A 296 4.87 2.54 -29.08
CA ASP A 296 5.63 2.92 -30.27
C ASP A 296 5.37 1.98 -31.45
N TYR A 297 5.26 0.67 -31.21
CA TYR A 297 4.91 -0.31 -32.25
C TYR A 297 3.50 -0.05 -32.82
N ILE A 298 2.50 0.21 -31.98
CA ILE A 298 1.15 0.54 -32.43
C ILE A 298 1.17 1.80 -33.30
N ARG A 299 1.88 2.86 -32.89
CA ARG A 299 2.01 4.09 -33.68
C ARG A 299 2.67 3.83 -35.03
N LEU A 300 3.75 3.06 -35.06
CA LEU A 300 4.43 2.68 -36.30
C LEU A 300 3.47 1.94 -37.24
N ARG A 301 2.73 0.96 -36.72
CA ARG A 301 1.73 0.19 -37.48
C ARG A 301 0.66 1.09 -38.08
N ASN A 302 0.10 2.01 -37.29
CA ASN A 302 -0.95 2.92 -37.73
C ASN A 302 -0.44 3.90 -38.79
N ASN A 303 0.76 4.46 -38.59
CA ASN A 303 1.40 5.33 -39.57
C ASN A 303 1.66 4.59 -40.88
N LEU A 304 2.19 3.36 -40.80
CA LEU A 304 2.44 2.54 -41.99
C LEU A 304 1.13 2.23 -42.73
N SER A 305 0.03 1.96 -42.01
CA SER A 305 -1.29 1.77 -42.61
C SER A 305 -1.77 3.01 -43.36
N THR A 306 -1.58 4.21 -42.79
CA THR A 306 -1.94 5.48 -43.43
C THR A 306 -1.10 5.72 -44.68
N TYR A 307 0.22 5.51 -44.59
CA TYR A 307 1.11 5.65 -45.74
C TYR A 307 0.76 4.68 -46.86
N MET A 308 0.53 3.41 -46.54
CA MET A 308 0.14 2.38 -47.52
C MET A 308 -1.20 2.71 -48.18
N ASN A 309 -2.17 3.25 -47.43
CA ASN A 309 -3.44 3.71 -47.99
C ASN A 309 -3.25 4.90 -48.93
N ALA A 310 -2.44 5.90 -48.54
CA ALA A 310 -2.16 7.06 -49.37
C ALA A 310 -1.40 6.70 -50.65
N SER A 311 -0.43 5.78 -50.57
CA SER A 311 0.28 5.27 -51.75
C SER A 311 -0.64 4.47 -52.65
N THR A 312 -1.53 3.63 -52.08
CA THR A 312 -2.50 2.84 -52.87
C THR A 312 -3.48 3.75 -53.60
N GLN A 313 -3.98 4.81 -52.95
CA GLN A 313 -4.83 5.81 -53.61
C GLN A 313 -4.08 6.57 -54.71
N THR A 314 -2.80 6.89 -54.48
CA THR A 314 -1.96 7.55 -55.49
C THR A 314 -1.74 6.64 -56.70
N TYR A 315 -1.44 5.36 -56.47
CA TYR A 315 -1.30 4.36 -57.54
C TYR A 315 -2.60 4.19 -58.33
N LEU A 316 -3.75 4.08 -57.66
CA LEU A 316 -5.06 3.99 -58.32
C LEU A 316 -5.36 5.22 -59.17
N LYS A 317 -5.07 6.42 -58.67
CA LYS A 317 -5.24 7.68 -59.43
C LYS A 317 -4.29 7.76 -60.62
N ALA A 318 -3.03 7.35 -60.46
CA ALA A 318 -2.06 7.33 -61.56
C ALA A 318 -2.46 6.33 -62.65
N TYR A 319 -2.95 5.14 -62.26
CA TYR A 319 -3.43 4.12 -63.19
C TYR A 319 -4.67 4.60 -63.95
N ASN A 320 -5.65 5.18 -63.24
CA ASN A 320 -6.85 5.74 -63.86
C ASN A 320 -6.54 6.94 -64.79
N ALA A 321 -5.55 7.76 -64.45
CA ALA A 321 -5.10 8.86 -65.30
C ALA A 321 -4.38 8.38 -66.58
N GLN A 322 -3.66 7.26 -66.50
CA GLN A 322 -3.05 6.63 -67.67
C GLN A 322 -4.07 5.92 -68.56
N ASP A 323 -5.12 5.34 -67.97
CA ASP A 323 -6.18 4.66 -68.71
C ASP A 323 -7.11 5.65 -69.44
N ALA A 324 -7.37 6.81 -68.83
CA ALA A 324 -8.13 7.91 -69.45
C ALA A 324 -7.42 8.54 -70.66
N ASN A 325 -6.09 8.49 -70.73
CA ASN A 325 -5.30 9.00 -71.87
C ASN A 325 -5.19 7.99 -73.04
N LYS A 326 -5.73 6.78 -72.88
CA LYS A 326 -5.72 5.71 -73.91
C LYS A 326 -7.08 5.46 -74.57
N ARG A 327 -8.10 6.28 -74.28
CA ARG A 327 -9.40 6.30 -74.98
C ARG A 327 -9.50 7.53 -75.87
#